data_AF-A0A3M1LSC3-F1
#
_entry.id   AF-A0A3M1LSC3-F1
#
_cell.length_a   1.000
_cell.length_b   1.000
_cell.length_c   1.000
_cell.angle_alpha   90.00
_cell.angle_beta   90.00
_cell.angle_gamma   90.00
#
_symmetry.space_group_name_H-M   'P 1'
#
loop_
_entity.id
_entity.type
_entity.pdbx_description
1 polymer ?
#
loop_
_entity_poly.entity_id
_entity_poly.type
_entity_poly.pdbx_seq_one_letter_code
_entity_poly.pdbx_strand_id
1 'polypeptide(L)' 'MRDDAETAAMRFTLNGQEVALPDPGAARLSEVLRSQFGRTDVKIGCNAGDCGACTVLIDGQAVCACITAARQAEGRR' A
#
# COMPACT_ATOMS: atom_id res chain seq x y z
N MET A 1 30.05 9.44 7.34
CA MET A 1 29.59 9.51 5.94
C MET A 1 28.58 8.41 5.67
N ARG A 2 27.33 8.64 6.09
CA ARG A 2 26.11 8.30 5.33
C ARG A 2 25.13 9.40 5.70
N ASP A 3 24.90 10.29 4.74
CA ASP A 3 23.80 11.23 4.79
C ASP A 3 22.51 10.45 5.05
N ASP A 4 21.81 10.82 6.12
CA ASP A 4 20.40 10.55 6.36
C ASP A 4 19.59 11.20 5.24
N ALA A 5 19.70 10.65 4.03
CA ALA A 5 18.91 11.06 2.89
C ALA A 5 17.44 10.92 3.30
N GLU A 6 16.82 12.08 3.44
CA GLU A 6 15.42 12.30 3.76
C GLU A 6 14.53 11.41 2.90
N THR A 7 14.23 10.22 3.41
CA THR A 7 13.35 9.25 2.77
C THR A 7 11.97 9.87 2.74
N ALA A 8 11.63 10.55 1.64
CA ALA A 8 10.39 11.29 1.50
C ALA A 8 9.20 10.42 1.94
N ALA A 9 8.51 10.85 2.99
CA ALA A 9 7.41 10.10 3.57
C ALA A 9 6.23 10.06 2.59
N MET A 10 5.72 8.86 2.34
CA MET A 10 4.48 8.65 1.59
C MET A 10 3.28 8.87 2.51
N ARG A 11 2.23 9.52 2.02
CA ARG A 11 0.99 9.77 2.77
C ARG A 11 -0.23 9.35 1.96
N PHE A 12 -1.23 8.80 2.63
CA PHE A 12 -2.51 8.45 2.01
C PHE A 12 -3.61 8.33 3.08
N THR A 13 -4.85 8.22 2.65
CA THR A 13 -5.98 7.97 3.55
C THR A 13 -6.28 6.46 3.56
N LEU A 14 -6.25 5.83 4.73
CA LEU A 14 -6.60 4.43 4.92
C LEU A 14 -7.88 4.33 5.74
N ASN A 15 -8.98 3.88 5.12
CA ASN A 15 -10.28 3.73 5.77
C ASN A 15 -10.74 5.01 6.52
N GLY A 16 -10.50 6.17 5.92
CA GLY A 16 -10.84 7.48 6.49
C GLY A 16 -9.83 8.06 7.48
N GLN A 17 -8.72 7.36 7.74
CA GLN A 17 -7.63 7.86 8.59
C GLN A 17 -6.43 8.26 7.74
N GLU A 18 -5.91 9.47 7.92
CA GLU A 18 -4.64 9.86 7.31
C GLU A 18 -3.49 9.06 7.93
N VAL A 19 -2.69 8.43 7.08
CA VAL A 19 -1.53 7.63 7.48
C VAL A 19 -0.29 8.07 6.70
N ALA A 20 0.87 7.87 7.29
CA ALA A 20 2.16 8.15 6.67
C ALA A 20 3.14 7.02 6.96
N LEU A 21 4.05 6.78 6.03
CA LEU A 21 5.16 5.84 6.16
C LEU A 21 6.41 6.35 5.45
N PRO A 22 7.62 5.89 5.82
CA PRO A 22 8.81 6.10 4.99
C PRO A 22 8.59 5.56 3.58
N ASP A 23 9.35 6.08 2.61
CA ASP A 23 9.32 5.61 1.21
C ASP A 23 9.27 4.06 1.13
N PRO A 24 8.17 3.49 0.60
CA PRO A 24 8.04 2.05 0.49
C PRO A 24 8.90 1.45 -0.64
N GLY A 25 9.61 2.27 -1.42
CA GLY A 25 10.41 1.82 -2.55
C GLY A 25 9.55 1.07 -3.58
N ALA A 26 9.95 -0.16 -3.89
CA ALA A 26 9.24 -1.04 -4.82
C ALA A 26 8.18 -1.95 -4.15
N ALA A 27 7.84 -1.70 -2.87
CA ALA A 27 6.89 -2.55 -2.16
C ALA A 27 5.49 -2.49 -2.78
N ARG A 28 4.80 -3.63 -2.70
CA ARG A 28 3.41 -3.76 -3.15
C ARG A 28 2.48 -3.16 -2.10
N LEU A 29 1.35 -2.63 -2.54
CA LEU A 29 0.36 -2.04 -1.64
C LEU A 29 -0.13 -3.05 -0.59
N SER A 30 -0.33 -4.31 -1.00
CA SER A 30 -0.75 -5.36 -0.06
C SER A 30 0.28 -5.65 1.04
N GLU A 31 1.57 -5.53 0.73
CA GLU A 31 2.65 -5.71 1.71
C GLU A 31 2.65 -4.54 2.70
N VAL A 32 2.57 -3.31 2.21
CA VAL A 32 2.48 -2.10 3.05
C VAL A 32 1.27 -2.17 3.98
N LEU A 33 0.08 -2.47 3.45
CA LEU A 33 -1.15 -2.54 4.24
C LEU A 33 -1.06 -3.59 5.35
N ARG A 34 -0.49 -4.77 5.06
CA ARG A 34 -0.39 -5.87 6.02
C ARG A 34 0.72 -5.66 7.04
N SER A 35 1.94 -5.35 6.58
CA SER A 35 3.13 -5.33 7.41
C SER A 35 3.31 -4.01 8.17
N GLN A 36 2.98 -2.88 7.55
CA GLN A 36 3.16 -1.55 8.18
C GLN A 36 1.90 -1.10 8.92
N PHE A 37 0.71 -1.45 8.42
CA PHE A 37 -0.57 -1.00 8.98
C PHE A 37 -1.43 -2.11 9.59
N GLY A 38 -0.94 -3.35 9.62
CA GLY A 38 -1.64 -4.46 10.29
C GLY A 38 -2.97 -4.88 9.65
N ARG A 39 -3.28 -4.44 8.42
CA ARG A 39 -4.53 -4.74 7.70
C ARG A 39 -4.51 -6.15 7.12
N THR A 40 -4.63 -7.14 8.01
CA THR A 40 -4.56 -8.56 7.69
C THR A 40 -5.85 -9.12 7.07
N ASP A 41 -6.92 -8.33 7.04
CA ASP A 41 -8.15 -8.53 6.29
C ASP A 41 -7.91 -8.53 4.78
N VAL A 42 -6.93 -7.76 4.28
CA VAL A 42 -6.42 -7.88 2.90
C VAL A 42 -5.68 -9.21 2.76
N LYS A 43 -6.26 -10.18 2.05
CA LYS A 43 -5.68 -11.53 1.91
C LYS A 43 -4.77 -11.64 0.71
N ILE A 44 -3.72 -12.46 0.84
CA ILE A 44 -2.86 -12.85 -0.28
C ILE A 44 -3.20 -14.28 -0.66
N GLY A 45 -3.84 -14.46 -1.82
CA GLY A 45 -4.08 -15.77 -2.43
C GLY A 45 -2.98 -16.10 -3.44
N CYS A 46 -3.19 -15.70 -4.70
CA CYS A 46 -2.24 -15.95 -5.79
C CYS A 46 -1.01 -15.01 -5.81
N ASN A 47 -1.11 -13.81 -5.23
CA ASN A 47 -0.09 -12.76 -5.31
C ASN A 47 0.31 -12.34 -6.76
N ALA A 48 -0.57 -12.62 -7.73
CA ALA A 48 -0.35 -12.41 -9.17
C ALA A 48 -1.44 -11.55 -9.83
N GLY A 49 -2.51 -11.20 -9.11
CA GLY A 49 -3.64 -10.42 -9.63
C GLY A 49 -4.85 -11.24 -10.10
N ASP A 50 -4.75 -12.57 -10.12
CA ASP A 50 -5.77 -13.44 -10.75
C ASP A 50 -6.97 -13.76 -9.84
N CYS A 51 -6.75 -13.91 -8.52
CA CYS A 51 -7.77 -14.45 -7.62
C CYS A 51 -8.66 -13.39 -6.94
N GLY A 52 -8.29 -12.11 -7.00
CA GLY A 52 -9.04 -11.02 -6.33
C GLY A 52 -9.04 -11.03 -4.79
N ALA A 53 -8.38 -11.97 -4.11
CA ALA A 53 -8.37 -12.05 -2.64
C ALA A 53 -7.77 -10.80 -1.95
N CYS A 54 -6.91 -10.06 -2.66
CA CYS A 54 -6.25 -8.84 -2.18
C CYS A 54 -6.94 -7.55 -2.64
N THR A 55 -8.17 -7.63 -3.14
CA THR A 55 -8.85 -6.46 -3.70
C THR A 55 -9.09 -5.40 -2.62
N VAL A 56 -8.70 -4.17 -2.93
CA VAL A 56 -8.98 -2.97 -2.14
C VAL A 56 -9.62 -1.91 -3.03
N LEU A 57 -10.17 -0.87 -2.42
CA LEU A 57 -10.63 0.29 -3.16
C LEU A 57 -9.56 1.36 -3.11
N ILE A 58 -9.24 1.98 -4.26
CA ILE A 58 -8.53 3.25 -4.30
C ILE A 58 -9.42 4.24 -5.04
N ASP A 59 -9.84 5.31 -4.35
CA ASP A 59 -10.84 6.29 -4.79
C ASP A 59 -12.13 5.63 -5.29
N GLY A 60 -12.54 4.55 -4.63
CA GLY A 60 -13.74 3.77 -4.97
C GLY A 60 -13.57 2.81 -6.15
N GLN A 61 -12.39 2.72 -6.78
CA GLN A 61 -12.11 1.75 -7.83
C GLN A 61 -11.48 0.49 -7.24
N ALA A 62 -12.02 -0.67 -7.59
CA ALA A 62 -11.48 -1.96 -7.17
C ALA A 62 -10.16 -2.27 -7.86
N VAL A 63 -9.11 -2.52 -7.09
CA VAL A 63 -7.77 -2.86 -7.60
C VAL A 63 -7.14 -4.01 -6.82
N CYS A 64 -6.32 -4.82 -7.49
CA CYS A 64 -5.56 -5.89 -6.85
C CYS A 64 -4.32 -5.32 -6.13
N ALA A 65 -4.40 -5.15 -4.80
CA ALA A 65 -3.30 -4.60 -4.01
C ALA A 65 -1.97 -5.37 -4.13
N CYS A 66 -2.02 -6.65 -4.51
CA CYS A 66 -0.83 -7.49 -4.67
C CYS A 66 0.02 -7.19 -5.91
N ILE A 67 -0.52 -6.45 -6.88
CA ILE A 67 0.22 -6.02 -8.09
C ILE A 67 0.30 -4.49 -8.22
N THR A 68 -0.44 -3.76 -7.38
CA THR A 68 -0.34 -2.30 -7.28
C THR A 68 0.90 -1.91 -6.47
N ALA A 69 1.74 -1.03 -7.01
CA ALA A 69 2.85 -0.45 -6.25
C ALA A 69 2.30 0.48 -5.15
N ALA A 70 2.88 0.43 -3.95
CA ALA A 70 2.39 1.22 -2.82
C ALA A 70 2.30 2.72 -3.16
N ARG A 71 3.30 3.28 -3.83
CA ARG A 71 3.34 4.68 -4.29
C ARG A 71 2.13 5.11 -5.14
N GLN A 72 1.42 4.17 -5.78
CA GLN A 72 0.20 4.51 -6.54
C GLN A 72 -0.98 4.91 -5.64
N ALA A 73 -0.88 4.71 -4.33
CA ALA A 73 -1.85 5.18 -3.34
C ALA A 73 -1.51 6.56 -2.75
N GLU A 74 -0.36 7.16 -3.11
CA GLU A 74 0.07 8.47 -2.59
C GLU A 74 -1.02 9.53 -2.80
N GLY A 75 -1.44 10.19 -1.72
CA GLY A 75 -2.46 11.22 -1.73
C GLY A 75 -3.88 10.74 -2.04
N ARG A 76 -4.13 9.42 -2.07
CA ARG A 76 -5.43 8.82 -2.42
C ARG A 76 -6.09 8.20 -1.19
N ARG A 77 -7.35 7.74 -1.33
CA ARG A 77 -8.08 7.05 -0.27
C ARG A 77 -8.51 5.64 -0.63
#